data_AF-A0A3B9MRF4-F1
#
_entry.id   AF-A0A3B9MRF4-F1
#
_cell.length_a   1.000
_cell.length_b   1.000
_cell.length_c   1.000
_cell.angle_alpha   90.00
_cell.angle_beta   90.00
_cell.angle_gamma   90.00
#
_symmetry.space_group_name_H-M   'P 1'
#
loop_
_entity.id
_entity.type
_entity.pdbx_description
1 polymer ?
#
loop_
_entity_poly.entity_id
_entity_poly.type
_entity_poly.pdbx_seq_one_letter_code
_entity_poly.pdbx_strand_id
1 'polypeptide(L)'
;MMTMSKALSAGQAKDYYQKEYTSSRENYYSERGEVNGRWSGRLAEEWNLKGEVQSEQYERLCAGQDPHTGEQLIRKVKSTKAVNNYGEEIITSEHRAGWDATFSAPKSVSLAALVGNDERIRAAHRESVDEALKELEQYLQARGGGNKPAITTGKMVAAQFEHTAARPDHSTGYAAPQLHTHVVIFNMTETVEGKLRSVQPLELYRSQQYATAIYRMNLAEKLQGLGYEVEIDARTGAPEIKGFSKEYLRDSSPRREEVRKEAQEMKERLESQGITVKEGAGLNQAAARTDRASKQYDHAEMKDRALEMDARHDNQAQRSVERAFENGSLTRSADEVVRRAQEAVTFARDNGMEREAVVEMRKVKIDALRRNLGLTTYEAVVTELARRQQQGEFVGIVREQQSPETTTRHMLEMEQSNIQVMLDGHGLLPPIIGRERVRYSVEQ
;
A
#
# COMPACT_ATOMS: atom_id res chain seq x y z
N MET A 1 4.16 -3.89 4.25
CA MET A 1 4.21 -2.67 3.42
C MET A 1 3.46 -2.95 2.15
N MET A 2 2.69 -1.99 1.64
CA MET A 2 2.05 -2.12 0.33
C MET A 2 2.89 -1.44 -0.76
N THR A 3 3.11 -2.12 -1.87
CA THR A 3 3.71 -1.55 -3.10
C THR A 3 2.78 -1.75 -4.28
N MET A 4 2.60 -0.70 -5.09
CA MET A 4 1.79 -0.77 -6.30
C MET A 4 2.66 -0.98 -7.54
N SER A 5 2.29 -1.92 -8.40
CA SER A 5 2.96 -2.15 -9.69
C SER A 5 2.62 -1.05 -10.70
N LYS A 6 3.40 -0.96 -11.79
CA LYS A 6 2.90 -0.36 -13.04
C LYS A 6 1.68 -1.14 -13.53
N ALA A 7 0.86 -0.52 -14.38
CA ALA A 7 -0.29 -1.21 -14.97
C ALA A 7 0.14 -2.49 -15.68
N LEU A 8 -0.60 -3.57 -15.44
CA LEU A 8 -0.39 -4.89 -16.03
C LEU A 8 -1.12 -4.96 -17.37
N SER A 9 -0.47 -5.54 -18.39
CA SER A 9 -1.19 -6.00 -19.58
C SER A 9 -2.01 -7.26 -19.27
N ALA A 10 -2.98 -7.59 -20.12
CA ALA A 10 -3.75 -8.83 -19.99
C ALA A 10 -2.86 -10.07 -20.03
N GLY A 11 -1.85 -10.09 -20.91
CA GLY A 11 -0.86 -11.17 -20.96
C GLY A 11 -0.06 -11.29 -19.67
N GLN A 12 0.42 -10.18 -19.12
CA GLN A 12 1.17 -10.19 -17.85
C GLN A 12 0.34 -10.71 -16.68
N ALA A 13 -0.93 -10.28 -16.57
CA ALA A 13 -1.82 -10.70 -15.50
C ALA A 13 -2.21 -12.19 -15.63
N LYS A 14 -2.38 -12.69 -16.86
CA LYS A 14 -2.65 -14.10 -17.16
C LYS A 14 -1.43 -14.98 -16.90
N ASP A 15 -0.26 -14.61 -17.43
CA ASP A 15 0.98 -15.35 -17.20
C ASP A 15 1.32 -15.44 -15.72
N TYR A 16 1.10 -14.35 -14.98
CA TYR A 16 1.26 -14.32 -13.53
C TYR A 16 0.33 -15.33 -12.88
N TYR A 17 -0.97 -15.31 -13.20
CA TYR A 17 -1.92 -16.28 -12.65
C TYR A 17 -1.57 -17.73 -13.01
N GLN A 18 -1.18 -17.98 -14.26
CA GLN A 18 -0.91 -19.34 -14.72
C GLN A 18 0.36 -19.93 -14.11
N LYS A 19 1.45 -19.17 -14.09
CA LYS A 19 2.77 -19.63 -13.61
C LYS A 19 2.83 -19.77 -12.09
N GLU A 20 2.01 -19.02 -11.36
CA GLU A 20 2.10 -18.93 -9.91
C GLU A 20 1.01 -19.75 -9.20
N TYR A 21 -0.05 -20.17 -9.91
CA TYR A 21 -1.21 -20.85 -9.27
C TYR A 21 -1.79 -22.05 -10.02
N THR A 22 -1.69 -22.12 -11.36
CA THR A 22 -2.25 -23.28 -12.12
C THR A 22 -1.23 -24.39 -12.39
N SER A 23 0.05 -24.20 -12.05
CA SER A 23 1.06 -25.26 -12.09
C SER A 23 0.80 -26.26 -10.95
N SER A 24 0.08 -27.33 -11.29
CA SER A 24 -0.33 -28.45 -10.44
C SER A 24 0.80 -29.28 -9.79
N ARG A 25 2.02 -28.74 -9.65
CA ARG A 25 3.22 -29.44 -9.17
C ARG A 25 3.93 -28.77 -7.99
N GLU A 26 3.42 -27.66 -7.46
CA GLU A 26 4.06 -26.86 -6.39
C GLU A 26 3.31 -26.97 -5.04
N ASN A 27 2.66 -28.12 -4.80
CA ASN A 27 1.77 -28.37 -3.68
C ASN A 27 2.40 -29.32 -2.64
N TYR A 28 3.08 -28.78 -1.61
CA TYR A 28 3.50 -29.56 -0.43
C TYR A 28 2.63 -29.32 0.81
N TYR A 29 1.81 -28.25 0.84
CA TYR A 29 0.81 -28.03 1.90
C TYR A 29 -0.57 -28.62 1.57
N SER A 30 -0.70 -29.42 0.52
CA SER A 30 -1.96 -29.95 -0.01
C SER A 30 -2.52 -31.18 0.71
N GLU A 31 -2.11 -31.49 1.94
CA GLU A 31 -3.01 -32.30 2.78
C GLU A 31 -4.23 -31.46 3.24
N ARG A 32 -4.17 -30.11 3.13
CA ARG A 32 -5.34 -29.20 3.20
C ARG A 32 -5.28 -27.93 2.31
N GLY A 33 -4.19 -27.66 1.61
CA GLY A 33 -3.90 -26.35 1.00
C GLY A 33 -3.70 -26.35 -0.51
N GLU A 34 -4.71 -25.93 -1.23
CA GLU A 34 -4.52 -25.08 -2.42
C GLU A 34 -4.34 -23.63 -1.91
N VAL A 35 -3.42 -22.85 -2.49
CA VAL A 35 -3.44 -21.39 -2.30
C VAL A 35 -4.59 -20.85 -3.13
N ASN A 36 -5.79 -20.92 -2.57
CA ASN A 36 -6.98 -20.48 -3.26
C ASN A 36 -7.07 -18.97 -3.21
N GLY A 37 -6.95 -18.36 -4.38
CA GLY A 37 -7.14 -16.92 -4.52
C GLY A 37 -8.50 -16.53 -3.95
N ARG A 38 -8.60 -15.36 -3.31
CA ARG A 38 -9.85 -14.85 -2.73
C ARG A 38 -10.31 -13.61 -3.45
N TRP A 39 -11.60 -13.53 -3.75
CA TRP A 39 -12.21 -12.30 -4.26
C TRP A 39 -12.30 -11.23 -3.16
N SER A 40 -12.18 -9.97 -3.56
CA SER A 40 -12.18 -8.82 -2.67
C SER A 40 -12.79 -7.58 -3.33
N GLY A 41 -13.47 -6.77 -2.52
CA GLY A 41 -14.04 -5.48 -2.91
C GLY A 41 -15.55 -5.54 -3.20
N ARG A 42 -16.22 -4.42 -3.04
CA ARG A 42 -17.68 -4.29 -3.16
C ARG A 42 -18.22 -4.70 -4.51
N LEU A 43 -17.49 -4.40 -5.59
CA LEU A 43 -17.93 -4.80 -6.93
C LEU A 43 -17.85 -6.32 -7.10
N ALA A 44 -16.88 -6.99 -6.46
CA ALA A 44 -16.81 -8.44 -6.42
C ALA A 44 -18.00 -9.04 -5.65
N GLU A 45 -18.35 -8.45 -4.50
CA GLU A 45 -19.53 -8.86 -3.71
C GLU A 45 -20.85 -8.68 -4.47
N GLU A 46 -21.03 -7.53 -5.11
CA GLU A 46 -22.21 -7.20 -5.93
C GLU A 46 -22.36 -8.17 -7.12
N TRP A 47 -21.25 -8.59 -7.71
CA TRP A 47 -21.23 -9.63 -8.76
C TRP A 47 -21.26 -11.05 -8.23
N ASN A 48 -21.43 -11.24 -6.91
CA ASN A 48 -21.47 -12.55 -6.27
C ASN A 48 -20.23 -13.41 -6.59
N LEU A 49 -19.07 -12.76 -6.74
CA LEU A 49 -17.77 -13.43 -6.81
C LEU A 49 -17.36 -13.84 -5.40
N LYS A 50 -17.64 -15.08 -5.05
CA LYS A 50 -17.43 -15.64 -3.71
C LYS A 50 -16.54 -16.87 -3.75
N GLY A 51 -15.90 -17.14 -2.61
CA GLY A 51 -14.99 -18.27 -2.48
C GLY A 51 -13.73 -18.08 -3.30
N GLU A 52 -13.32 -19.16 -3.96
CA GLU A 52 -12.04 -19.28 -4.62
C GLU A 52 -12.06 -18.66 -6.01
N VAL A 53 -10.97 -17.97 -6.35
CA VAL A 53 -10.79 -17.34 -7.66
C VAL A 53 -10.75 -18.41 -8.74
N GLN A 54 -11.76 -18.42 -9.60
CA GLN A 54 -11.83 -19.32 -10.74
C GLN A 54 -11.03 -18.75 -11.93
N SER A 55 -10.26 -19.61 -12.60
CA SER A 55 -9.40 -19.21 -13.73
C SER A 55 -10.17 -18.48 -14.82
N GLU A 56 -11.36 -18.96 -15.18
CA GLU A 56 -12.18 -18.35 -16.23
C GLU A 56 -12.65 -16.94 -15.85
N GLN A 57 -13.15 -16.76 -14.62
CA GLN A 57 -13.59 -15.46 -14.12
C GLN A 57 -12.42 -14.48 -14.06
N TYR A 58 -11.26 -14.92 -13.56
CA TYR A 58 -10.05 -14.12 -13.50
C TYR A 58 -9.58 -13.67 -14.89
N GLU A 59 -9.54 -14.58 -15.87
CA GLU A 59 -9.14 -14.26 -17.25
C GLU A 59 -10.10 -13.27 -17.92
N ARG A 60 -11.41 -13.42 -17.71
CA ARG A 60 -12.43 -12.49 -18.21
C ARG A 60 -12.24 -11.09 -17.63
N LEU A 61 -12.05 -10.98 -16.31
CA LEU A 61 -11.79 -9.69 -15.66
C LEU A 61 -10.49 -9.05 -16.17
N CYS A 62 -9.43 -9.83 -16.37
CA CYS A 62 -8.18 -9.36 -16.99
C CYS A 62 -8.38 -8.81 -18.42
N ALA A 63 -9.36 -9.35 -19.15
CA ALA A 63 -9.72 -8.92 -20.49
C ALA A 63 -10.73 -7.74 -20.51
N GLY A 64 -11.14 -7.25 -19.33
CA GLY A 64 -12.15 -6.21 -19.20
C GLY A 64 -13.57 -6.69 -19.52
N GLN A 65 -13.85 -7.97 -19.28
CA GLN A 65 -15.13 -8.62 -19.56
C GLN A 65 -15.90 -8.94 -18.28
N ASP A 66 -17.19 -9.16 -18.43
CA ASP A 66 -18.06 -9.68 -17.38
C ASP A 66 -17.59 -11.08 -16.95
N PRO A 67 -17.40 -11.33 -15.64
CA PRO A 67 -16.86 -12.60 -15.17
C PRO A 67 -17.81 -13.79 -15.43
N HIS A 68 -19.11 -13.57 -15.57
CA HIS A 68 -20.14 -14.62 -15.73
C HIS A 68 -20.56 -14.82 -17.18
N THR A 69 -20.75 -13.73 -17.94
CA THR A 69 -21.27 -13.77 -19.31
C THR A 69 -20.18 -13.66 -20.38
N GLY A 70 -19.01 -13.09 -20.05
CA GLY A 70 -17.96 -12.77 -21.02
C GLY A 70 -18.24 -11.52 -21.87
N GLU A 71 -19.32 -10.79 -21.60
CA GLU A 71 -19.63 -9.53 -22.27
C GLU A 71 -18.49 -8.52 -22.10
N GLN A 72 -18.16 -7.76 -23.15
CA GLN A 72 -17.08 -6.76 -23.08
C GLN A 72 -17.56 -5.49 -22.35
N LEU A 73 -17.17 -5.34 -21.09
CA LEU A 73 -17.55 -4.20 -20.24
C LEU A 73 -16.62 -3.00 -20.42
N ILE A 74 -15.32 -3.24 -20.61
CA ILE A 74 -14.30 -2.20 -20.78
C ILE A 74 -13.78 -2.21 -22.22
N ARG A 75 -13.83 -1.07 -22.90
CA ARG A 75 -13.34 -0.96 -24.28
C ARG A 75 -11.84 -1.31 -24.37
N LYS A 76 -11.50 -2.26 -25.24
CA LYS A 76 -10.10 -2.51 -25.64
C LYS A 76 -9.62 -1.38 -26.54
N VAL A 77 -8.55 -0.71 -26.13
CA VAL A 77 -7.81 0.23 -26.99
C VAL A 77 -6.77 -0.59 -27.75
N LYS A 78 -6.78 -0.50 -29.09
CA LYS A 78 -5.74 -1.13 -29.91
C LYS A 78 -4.44 -0.38 -29.72
N SER A 79 -3.34 -1.11 -29.57
CA SER A 79 -2.01 -0.55 -29.51
C SER A 79 -1.67 0.13 -30.83
N THR A 80 -1.28 1.40 -30.79
CA THR A 80 -0.82 2.17 -31.96
C THR A 80 0.65 2.50 -31.77
N LYS A 81 1.51 2.36 -32.77
CA LYS A 81 2.87 2.90 -32.66
C LYS A 81 2.80 4.43 -32.75
N ALA A 82 3.43 5.12 -31.81
CA ALA A 82 3.63 6.56 -31.82
C ALA A 82 5.10 6.86 -31.59
N VAL A 83 5.55 8.07 -31.92
CA VAL A 83 6.90 8.53 -31.63
C VAL A 83 6.79 9.57 -30.52
N ASN A 84 7.54 9.42 -29.44
CA ASN A 84 7.54 10.41 -28.36
C ASN A 84 8.29 11.69 -28.78
N ASN A 85 8.28 12.72 -27.93
CA ASN A 85 8.97 13.99 -28.20
C ASN A 85 10.50 13.85 -28.34
N TYR A 86 11.06 12.67 -28.08
CA TYR A 86 12.49 12.35 -28.17
C TYR A 86 12.82 11.50 -29.41
N GLY A 87 11.86 11.24 -30.30
CA GLY A 87 12.09 10.45 -31.51
C GLY A 87 12.04 8.92 -31.29
N GLU A 88 11.64 8.46 -30.11
CA GLU A 88 11.55 7.03 -29.81
C GLU A 88 10.20 6.45 -30.19
N GLU A 89 10.18 5.32 -30.91
CA GLU A 89 8.96 4.54 -31.14
C GLU A 89 8.42 3.99 -29.80
N ILE A 90 7.27 4.53 -29.37
CA ILE A 90 6.48 4.03 -28.25
C ILE A 90 5.24 3.30 -28.78
N ILE A 91 4.98 2.11 -28.26
CA ILE A 91 3.69 1.45 -28.47
C ILE A 91 2.67 2.12 -27.53
N THR A 92 1.72 2.87 -28.08
CA THR A 92 0.58 3.41 -27.33
C THR A 92 -0.27 2.27 -26.76
N SER A 93 -0.87 2.56 -25.61
CA SER A 93 -1.47 1.64 -24.64
C SER A 93 -2.05 0.33 -25.20
N GLU A 94 -1.43 -0.78 -24.84
CA GLU A 94 -2.12 -2.07 -24.72
C GLU A 94 -3.25 -1.97 -23.67
N HIS A 95 -4.28 -2.82 -23.80
CA HIS A 95 -5.32 -2.94 -22.78
C HIS A 95 -4.67 -3.28 -21.42
N ARG A 96 -4.95 -2.43 -20.43
CA ARG A 96 -4.51 -2.63 -19.06
C ARG A 96 -5.51 -3.52 -18.35
N ALA A 97 -5.06 -4.66 -17.88
CA ALA A 97 -5.86 -5.59 -17.09
C ALA A 97 -6.11 -5.07 -15.68
N GLY A 98 -5.12 -4.37 -15.09
CA GLY A 98 -5.21 -3.92 -13.71
C GLY A 98 -3.88 -3.44 -13.15
N TRP A 99 -3.81 -3.43 -11.82
CA TRP A 99 -2.61 -3.15 -11.04
C TRP A 99 -2.48 -4.19 -9.95
N ASP A 100 -1.24 -4.53 -9.59
CA ASP A 100 -0.94 -5.43 -8.50
C ASP A 100 -0.46 -4.62 -7.28
N ALA A 101 -1.24 -4.70 -6.21
CA ALA A 101 -0.89 -4.17 -4.90
C ALA A 101 -0.34 -5.31 -4.03
N THR A 102 0.97 -5.32 -3.83
CA THR A 102 1.64 -6.35 -3.03
C THR A 102 1.78 -5.90 -1.58
N PHE A 103 1.21 -6.64 -0.65
CA PHE A 103 1.34 -6.44 0.79
C PHE A 103 2.38 -7.41 1.36
N SER A 104 3.57 -6.92 1.69
CA SER A 104 4.64 -7.75 2.27
C SER A 104 4.71 -7.60 3.78
N ALA A 105 4.69 -8.72 4.50
CA ALA A 105 4.96 -8.73 5.93
C ALA A 105 6.43 -8.38 6.21
N PRO A 106 6.72 -7.76 7.37
CA PRO A 106 8.09 -7.60 7.87
C PRO A 106 8.82 -8.95 7.97
N LYS A 107 10.15 -8.93 7.96
CA LYS A 107 10.91 -10.18 7.82
C LYS A 107 10.79 -11.04 9.08
N SER A 108 10.84 -10.43 10.26
CA SER A 108 10.61 -11.15 11.53
C SER A 108 9.25 -11.86 11.56
N VAL A 109 8.20 -11.17 11.08
CA VAL A 109 6.84 -11.72 10.97
C VAL A 109 6.79 -12.91 10.00
N SER A 110 7.47 -12.81 8.86
CA SER A 110 7.55 -13.92 7.90
C SER A 110 8.27 -15.14 8.50
N LEU A 111 9.35 -14.94 9.26
CA LEU A 111 10.09 -16.03 9.90
C LEU A 111 9.26 -16.69 11.00
N ALA A 112 8.63 -15.91 11.88
CA ALA A 112 7.75 -16.45 12.92
C ALA A 112 6.57 -17.24 12.33
N ALA A 113 5.95 -16.74 11.25
CA ALA A 113 4.83 -17.40 10.61
C ALA A 113 5.23 -18.72 9.92
N LEU A 114 6.35 -18.72 9.19
CA LEU A 114 6.65 -19.78 8.22
C LEU A 114 7.72 -20.76 8.71
N VAL A 115 8.70 -20.28 9.48
CA VAL A 115 9.76 -21.09 10.07
C VAL A 115 9.38 -21.52 11.48
N GLY A 116 8.83 -20.58 12.26
CA GLY A 116 8.18 -20.87 13.54
C GLY A 116 6.83 -21.60 13.39
N ASN A 117 6.29 -21.67 12.17
CA ASN A 117 5.08 -22.42 11.81
C ASN A 117 3.82 -21.98 12.60
N ASP A 118 3.67 -20.67 12.84
CA ASP A 118 2.47 -20.11 13.47
C ASP A 118 1.45 -19.59 12.43
N GLU A 119 0.46 -20.42 12.11
CA GLU A 119 -0.66 -20.10 11.21
C GLU A 119 -1.53 -18.93 11.69
N ARG A 120 -1.52 -18.59 12.99
CA ARG A 120 -2.27 -17.45 13.53
C ARG A 120 -1.71 -16.14 12.96
N ILE A 121 -0.41 -16.06 12.69
CA ILE A 121 0.19 -14.90 12.03
C ILE A 121 -0.29 -14.77 10.58
N ARG A 122 -0.47 -15.87 9.85
CA ARG A 122 -1.02 -15.84 8.47
C ARG A 122 -2.46 -15.37 8.46
N ALA A 123 -3.28 -15.79 9.43
CA ALA A 123 -4.63 -15.23 9.61
C ALA A 123 -4.58 -13.72 9.89
N ALA A 124 -3.73 -13.28 10.83
CA ALA A 124 -3.53 -11.86 11.14
C ALA A 124 -3.06 -11.05 9.92
N HIS A 125 -2.19 -11.63 9.07
CA HIS A 125 -1.76 -11.03 7.82
C HIS A 125 -2.94 -10.80 6.86
N ARG A 126 -3.72 -11.85 6.59
CA ARG A 126 -4.89 -11.77 5.70
C ARG A 126 -5.90 -10.74 6.16
N GLU A 127 -6.26 -10.75 7.45
CA GLU A 127 -7.18 -9.76 8.02
C GLU A 127 -6.64 -8.33 7.90
N SER A 128 -5.33 -8.14 8.10
CA SER A 128 -4.70 -6.81 7.95
C SER A 128 -4.69 -6.32 6.50
N VAL A 129 -4.59 -7.23 5.54
CA VAL A 129 -4.74 -6.92 4.11
C VAL A 129 -6.18 -6.54 3.80
N ASP A 130 -7.15 -7.32 4.29
CA ASP A 130 -8.59 -7.08 4.09
C ASP A 130 -9.00 -5.68 4.61
N GLU A 131 -8.57 -5.30 5.82
CA GLU A 131 -8.84 -3.96 6.38
C GLU A 131 -8.19 -2.82 5.58
N ALA A 132 -6.95 -3.01 5.11
CA ALA A 132 -6.28 -2.01 4.29
C ALA A 132 -6.94 -1.84 2.91
N LEU A 133 -7.43 -2.93 2.31
CA LEU A 133 -8.14 -2.91 1.03
C LEU A 133 -9.50 -2.23 1.13
N LYS A 134 -10.25 -2.44 2.21
CA LYS A 134 -11.54 -1.78 2.48
C LYS A 134 -11.41 -0.26 2.52
N GLU A 135 -10.32 0.24 3.10
CA GLU A 135 -10.02 1.67 3.14
C GLU A 135 -9.46 2.20 1.81
N LEU A 136 -8.61 1.42 1.14
CA LEU A 136 -8.07 1.77 -0.18
C LEU A 136 -9.19 1.91 -1.22
N GLU A 137 -10.19 1.02 -1.17
CA GLU A 137 -11.33 1.00 -2.09
C GLU A 137 -12.07 2.34 -2.12
N GLN A 138 -12.19 3.04 -1.00
CA GLN A 138 -12.89 4.33 -0.90
C GLN A 138 -12.28 5.42 -1.80
N TYR A 139 -11.01 5.26 -2.18
CA TYR A 139 -10.29 6.18 -3.07
C TYR A 139 -10.25 5.69 -4.52
N LEU A 140 -10.90 4.58 -4.84
CA LEU A 140 -10.96 4.10 -6.22
C LEU A 140 -11.79 5.06 -7.08
N GLN A 141 -11.25 5.39 -8.25
CA GLN A 141 -11.87 6.32 -9.19
C GLN A 141 -12.04 5.72 -10.57
N ALA A 142 -13.12 6.08 -11.25
CA ALA A 142 -13.34 5.86 -12.67
C ALA A 142 -12.78 7.03 -13.50
N ARG A 143 -12.40 6.74 -14.75
CA ARG A 143 -12.12 7.80 -15.74
C ARG A 143 -13.40 8.53 -16.15
N GLY A 144 -13.38 9.87 -16.11
CA GLY A 144 -14.50 10.70 -16.60
C GLY A 144 -14.71 10.66 -18.12
N GLY A 145 -13.65 10.39 -18.89
CA GLY A 145 -13.65 10.34 -20.35
C GLY A 145 -13.47 11.73 -20.99
N GLY A 146 -12.69 11.80 -22.08
CA GLY A 146 -12.28 13.09 -22.67
C GLY A 146 -11.54 13.95 -21.65
N ASN A 147 -11.92 15.23 -21.55
CA ASN A 147 -11.40 16.18 -20.57
C ASN A 147 -12.20 16.22 -19.25
N LYS A 148 -13.08 15.23 -19.01
CA LYS A 148 -13.86 15.18 -17.78
C LYS A 148 -13.01 14.67 -16.60
N PRO A 149 -13.20 15.22 -15.39
CA PRO A 149 -12.51 14.79 -14.19
C PRO A 149 -12.75 13.31 -13.84
N ALA A 150 -11.87 12.76 -13.01
CA ALA A 150 -12.07 11.44 -12.44
C ALA A 150 -13.27 11.43 -11.47
N ILE A 151 -13.95 10.29 -11.39
CA ILE A 151 -15.17 10.13 -10.58
C ILE A 151 -14.85 9.12 -9.49
N THR A 152 -14.92 9.50 -8.22
CA THR A 152 -14.78 8.56 -7.11
C THR A 152 -15.95 7.59 -7.10
N THR A 153 -15.64 6.30 -7.13
CA THR A 153 -16.63 5.21 -7.22
C THR A 153 -16.74 4.41 -5.94
N GLY A 154 -15.61 4.16 -5.26
CA GLY A 154 -15.63 3.36 -4.04
C GLY A 154 -15.99 1.87 -4.26
N LYS A 155 -15.86 1.36 -5.49
CA LYS A 155 -16.30 0.01 -5.88
C LYS A 155 -15.19 -0.77 -6.58
N MET A 156 -14.48 -1.59 -5.84
CA MET A 156 -13.35 -2.38 -6.32
C MET A 156 -13.76 -3.81 -6.63
N VAL A 157 -13.18 -4.37 -7.69
CA VAL A 157 -13.10 -5.82 -7.89
C VAL A 157 -11.62 -6.20 -7.92
N ALA A 158 -11.22 -7.12 -7.05
CA ALA A 158 -9.85 -7.56 -6.93
C ALA A 158 -9.75 -9.06 -6.58
N ALA A 159 -8.61 -9.66 -6.90
CA ALA A 159 -8.25 -11.01 -6.51
C ALA A 159 -7.00 -10.98 -5.64
N GLN A 160 -7.06 -11.63 -4.48
CA GLN A 160 -5.97 -11.72 -3.52
C GLN A 160 -5.31 -13.09 -3.59
N PHE A 161 -3.98 -13.12 -3.52
CA PHE A 161 -3.20 -14.34 -3.55
C PHE A 161 -2.03 -14.27 -2.56
N GLU A 162 -2.01 -15.18 -1.58
CA GLU A 162 -0.97 -15.23 -0.56
C GLU A 162 0.19 -16.11 -0.98
N HIS A 163 1.41 -15.65 -0.76
CA HIS A 163 2.64 -16.41 -0.95
C HIS A 163 3.48 -16.42 0.31
N THR A 164 4.32 -17.44 0.41
CA THR A 164 5.15 -17.74 1.57
C THR A 164 6.65 -17.69 1.27
N ALA A 165 7.06 -17.48 0.02
CA ALA A 165 8.47 -17.48 -0.35
C ALA A 165 8.81 -16.33 -1.30
N ALA A 166 9.99 -15.75 -1.11
CA ALA A 166 10.56 -14.83 -2.06
C ALA A 166 11.00 -15.57 -3.33
N ARG A 167 11.39 -14.82 -4.36
CA ARG A 167 12.09 -15.43 -5.50
C ARG A 167 13.43 -16.03 -5.02
N PRO A 168 13.86 -17.17 -5.57
CA PRO A 168 15.19 -17.70 -5.35
C PRO A 168 16.26 -16.64 -5.62
N ASP A 169 17.27 -16.59 -4.76
CA ASP A 169 18.49 -15.84 -5.05
C ASP A 169 19.28 -16.54 -6.18
N HIS A 170 20.02 -15.76 -6.96
CA HIS A 170 20.74 -16.29 -8.13
C HIS A 170 21.96 -17.12 -7.75
N SER A 171 22.53 -16.88 -6.57
CA SER A 171 23.79 -17.50 -6.14
C SER A 171 23.61 -18.91 -5.55
N THR A 172 22.55 -19.12 -4.77
CA THR A 172 22.32 -20.36 -4.03
C THR A 172 20.99 -21.03 -4.35
N GLY A 173 20.14 -20.40 -5.16
CA GLY A 173 18.79 -20.89 -5.46
C GLY A 173 17.85 -20.90 -4.25
N TYR A 174 18.18 -20.19 -3.17
CA TYR A 174 17.40 -20.20 -1.94
C TYR A 174 16.17 -19.29 -2.05
N ALA A 175 14.98 -19.88 -2.01
CA ALA A 175 13.73 -19.14 -1.89
C ALA A 175 13.44 -18.84 -0.42
N ALA A 176 13.93 -17.69 0.06
CA ALA A 176 13.81 -17.32 1.46
C ALA A 176 12.33 -17.12 1.90
N PRO A 177 11.95 -17.48 3.15
CA PRO A 177 10.58 -17.33 3.65
C PRO A 177 10.11 -15.87 3.62
N GLN A 178 9.04 -15.56 2.90
CA GLN A 178 8.53 -14.20 2.78
C GLN A 178 7.02 -14.23 2.64
N LEU A 179 6.32 -13.88 3.72
CA LEU A 179 4.87 -13.78 3.73
C LEU A 179 4.44 -12.49 3.02
N HIS A 180 3.65 -12.64 1.95
CA HIS A 180 3.09 -11.50 1.23
C HIS A 180 1.83 -11.88 0.46
N THR A 181 0.95 -10.90 0.24
CA THR A 181 -0.24 -11.06 -0.59
C THR A 181 -0.16 -10.16 -1.81
N HIS A 182 -0.32 -10.73 -3.00
CA HIS A 182 -0.57 -9.99 -4.23
C HIS A 182 -2.06 -9.73 -4.39
N VAL A 183 -2.43 -8.48 -4.64
CA VAL A 183 -3.82 -8.08 -4.84
C VAL A 183 -3.96 -7.47 -6.23
N VAL A 184 -4.51 -8.25 -7.15
CA VAL A 184 -4.77 -7.83 -8.52
C VAL A 184 -6.07 -7.03 -8.55
N ILE A 185 -5.95 -5.71 -8.61
CA ILE A 185 -7.06 -4.76 -8.77
C ILE A 185 -7.36 -4.64 -10.26
N PHE A 186 -8.50 -5.17 -10.71
CA PHE A 186 -8.84 -5.15 -12.13
C PHE A 186 -9.21 -3.73 -12.59
N ASN A 187 -8.97 -3.44 -13.86
CA ASN A 187 -9.17 -2.12 -14.46
C ASN A 187 -10.65 -1.85 -14.81
N MET A 188 -11.52 -2.02 -13.81
CA MET A 188 -12.94 -1.72 -13.89
C MET A 188 -13.47 -1.28 -12.53
N THR A 189 -14.38 -0.32 -12.57
CA THR A 189 -15.13 0.13 -11.40
C THR A 189 -16.45 0.74 -11.88
N GLU A 190 -17.47 0.69 -11.03
CA GLU A 190 -18.80 1.14 -11.36
C GLU A 190 -19.08 2.51 -10.74
N THR A 191 -19.55 3.44 -11.57
CA THR A 191 -20.01 4.76 -11.10
C THR A 191 -21.36 4.68 -10.40
N VAL A 192 -21.72 5.72 -9.66
CA VAL A 192 -23.05 5.84 -9.01
C VAL A 192 -24.23 5.74 -9.98
N GLU A 193 -24.00 6.01 -11.27
CA GLU A 193 -25.00 5.87 -12.34
C GLU A 193 -25.10 4.42 -12.90
N GLY A 194 -24.41 3.45 -12.30
CA GLY A 194 -24.37 2.06 -12.77
C GLY A 194 -23.49 1.83 -14.02
N LYS A 195 -22.71 2.85 -14.44
CA LYS A 195 -21.82 2.73 -15.60
C LYS A 195 -20.47 2.17 -15.19
N LEU A 196 -20.06 1.08 -15.81
CA LEU A 196 -18.73 0.51 -15.68
C LEU A 196 -17.71 1.26 -16.53
N ARG A 197 -16.56 1.54 -15.93
CA ARG A 197 -15.49 2.33 -16.54
C ARG A 197 -14.13 1.84 -16.09
N SER A 198 -13.11 2.13 -16.92
CA SER A 198 -11.72 1.91 -16.53
C SER A 198 -11.34 2.77 -15.32
N VAL A 199 -10.47 2.22 -14.51
CA VAL A 199 -9.93 2.89 -13.32
C VAL A 199 -9.03 4.06 -13.73
N GLN A 200 -9.13 5.15 -12.98
CA GLN A 200 -8.15 6.23 -12.92
C GLN A 200 -7.15 5.91 -11.80
N PRO A 201 -5.88 5.54 -12.12
CA PRO A 201 -4.97 5.00 -11.12
C PRO A 201 -4.29 6.05 -10.22
N LEU A 202 -4.43 7.36 -10.49
CA LEU A 202 -3.68 8.39 -9.76
C LEU A 202 -3.90 8.27 -8.24
N GLU A 203 -5.15 8.13 -7.80
CA GLU A 203 -5.47 8.01 -6.38
C GLU A 203 -5.08 6.67 -5.78
N LEU A 204 -4.98 5.59 -6.57
CA LEU A 204 -4.41 4.32 -6.09
C LEU A 204 -2.95 4.47 -5.68
N TYR A 205 -2.14 5.16 -6.49
CA TYR A 205 -0.74 5.41 -6.15
C TYR A 205 -0.59 6.38 -4.98
N ARG A 206 -1.40 7.45 -4.92
CA ARG A 206 -1.38 8.41 -3.79
C ARG A 206 -1.79 7.75 -2.46
N SER A 207 -2.68 6.76 -2.52
CA SER A 207 -3.16 6.03 -1.35
C SER A 207 -2.18 4.96 -0.84
N GLN A 208 -1.03 4.74 -1.51
CA GLN A 208 -0.13 3.63 -1.16
C GLN A 208 0.39 3.71 0.28
N GLN A 209 0.75 4.92 0.72
CA GLN A 209 1.24 5.13 2.08
C GLN A 209 0.13 4.98 3.13
N TYR A 210 -1.11 5.33 2.77
CA TYR A 210 -2.28 5.20 3.64
C TYR A 210 -2.62 3.72 3.87
N ALA A 211 -2.77 2.93 2.81
CA ALA A 211 -2.97 1.50 2.90
C ALA A 211 -1.83 0.80 3.67
N THR A 212 -0.58 1.24 3.49
CA THR A 212 0.56 0.73 4.27
C THR A 212 0.43 1.04 5.76
N ALA A 213 -0.02 2.23 6.14
CA ALA A 213 -0.19 2.61 7.54
C ALA A 213 -1.28 1.78 8.21
N ILE A 214 -2.43 1.59 7.53
CA ILE A 214 -3.54 0.77 8.02
C ILE A 214 -3.12 -0.69 8.18
N TYR A 215 -2.49 -1.27 7.15
CA TYR A 215 -1.97 -2.64 7.21
C TYR A 215 -1.02 -2.83 8.39
N ARG A 216 -0.09 -1.90 8.62
CA ARG A 216 0.87 -1.99 9.72
C ARG A 216 0.22 -1.85 11.08
N MET A 217 -0.75 -0.94 11.24
CA MET A 217 -1.49 -0.76 12.49
C MET A 217 -2.25 -2.03 12.86
N ASN A 218 -3.04 -2.56 11.91
CA ASN A 218 -3.80 -3.80 12.12
C ASN A 218 -2.88 -5.00 12.39
N LEU A 219 -1.76 -5.11 11.66
CA LEU A 219 -0.81 -6.20 11.87
C LEU A 219 -0.18 -6.13 13.26
N ALA A 220 0.25 -4.95 13.70
CA ALA A 220 0.85 -4.78 15.03
C ALA A 220 -0.13 -5.13 16.15
N GLU A 221 -1.37 -4.65 16.05
CA GLU A 221 -2.45 -4.95 16.99
C GLU A 221 -2.73 -6.45 17.08
N LYS A 222 -2.89 -7.11 15.92
CA LYS A 222 -3.16 -8.56 15.87
C LYS A 222 -1.98 -9.37 16.41
N LEU A 223 -0.74 -9.01 16.08
CA LEU A 223 0.45 -9.67 16.62
C LEU A 223 0.53 -9.55 18.15
N GLN A 224 0.25 -8.37 18.71
CA GLN A 224 0.16 -8.19 20.16
C GLN A 224 -0.98 -9.01 20.77
N GLY A 225 -2.12 -9.08 20.10
CA GLY A 225 -3.24 -9.95 20.47
C GLY A 225 -2.85 -11.42 20.57
N LEU A 226 -1.92 -11.88 19.72
CA LEU A 226 -1.37 -13.24 19.69
C LEU A 226 -0.22 -13.47 20.69
N GLY A 227 0.23 -12.41 21.39
CA GLY A 227 1.28 -12.47 22.41
C GLY A 227 2.68 -12.11 21.96
N TYR A 228 2.83 -11.63 20.73
CA TYR A 228 4.11 -11.13 20.24
C TYR A 228 4.40 -9.72 20.75
N GLU A 229 5.61 -9.55 21.29
CA GLU A 229 6.15 -8.22 21.50
C GLU A 229 6.56 -7.60 20.15
N VAL A 230 6.05 -6.39 19.89
CA VAL A 230 6.31 -5.66 18.65
C VAL A 230 7.21 -4.46 18.93
N GLU A 231 8.21 -4.26 18.07
CA GLU A 231 9.04 -3.06 18.01
C GLU A 231 8.92 -2.38 16.64
N ILE A 232 9.12 -1.06 16.59
CA ILE A 232 9.00 -0.31 15.34
C ILE A 232 10.40 -0.06 14.76
N ASP A 233 10.67 -0.60 13.57
CA ASP A 233 11.93 -0.33 12.86
C ASP A 233 12.01 1.18 12.53
N ALA A 234 12.98 1.87 13.13
CA ALA A 234 13.11 3.32 13.02
C ALA A 234 13.36 3.83 11.59
N ARG A 235 13.90 2.99 10.71
CA ARG A 235 14.22 3.36 9.32
C ARG A 235 13.01 3.24 8.40
N THR A 236 12.14 2.27 8.64
CA THR A 236 11.04 1.91 7.74
C THR A 236 9.66 2.15 8.34
N GLY A 237 9.56 2.32 9.64
CA GLY A 237 8.31 2.39 10.41
C GLY A 237 7.51 1.08 10.36
N ALA A 238 8.16 -0.06 10.15
CA ALA A 238 7.50 -1.37 10.12
C ALA A 238 7.42 -1.98 11.53
N PRO A 239 6.31 -2.66 11.88
CA PRO A 239 6.22 -3.43 13.13
C PRO A 239 6.96 -4.76 12.98
N GLU A 240 8.10 -4.91 13.65
CA GLU A 240 8.88 -6.16 13.71
C GLU A 240 8.58 -6.88 15.03
N ILE A 241 8.62 -8.22 15.01
CA ILE A 241 8.55 -9.04 16.22
C ILE A 241 9.91 -8.98 16.92
N LYS A 242 9.91 -8.73 18.23
CA LYS A 242 11.14 -8.77 19.04
C LYS A 242 11.68 -10.19 19.16
N GLY A 243 13.00 -10.30 19.31
CA GLY A 243 13.69 -11.58 19.51
C GLY A 243 14.45 -12.07 18.28
N PHE A 244 14.39 -11.36 17.16
CA PHE A 244 15.19 -11.62 15.98
C PHE A 244 16.43 -10.73 15.94
N SER A 245 17.61 -11.32 15.78
CA SER A 245 18.86 -10.58 15.61
C SER A 245 18.93 -9.95 14.22
N LYS A 246 19.62 -8.81 14.10
CA LYS A 246 19.83 -8.15 12.80
C LYS A 246 20.56 -9.05 11.80
N GLU A 247 21.45 -9.91 12.31
CA GLU A 247 22.16 -10.91 11.53
C GLU A 247 21.21 -11.94 10.94
N TYR A 248 20.34 -12.55 11.76
CA TYR A 248 19.38 -13.54 11.25
C TYR A 248 18.42 -12.94 10.21
N LEU A 249 17.94 -11.71 10.45
CA LEU A 249 17.08 -11.01 9.48
C LEU A 249 17.79 -10.72 8.15
N ARG A 250 19.09 -10.40 8.20
CA ARG A 250 19.92 -10.14 7.01
C ARG A 250 20.16 -11.44 6.24
N ASP A 251 20.62 -12.48 6.93
CA ASP A 251 20.97 -13.77 6.33
C ASP A 251 19.73 -14.48 5.74
N SER A 252 18.56 -14.21 6.32
CA SER A 252 17.27 -14.64 5.77
C SER A 252 16.77 -13.79 4.60
N SER A 253 17.49 -12.76 4.15
CA SER A 253 17.05 -11.81 3.11
C SER A 253 18.02 -11.70 1.91
N PRO A 254 18.55 -12.80 1.34
CA PRO A 254 19.62 -12.73 0.33
C PRO A 254 19.22 -11.96 -0.93
N ARG A 255 17.98 -12.15 -1.43
CA ARG A 255 17.50 -11.43 -2.62
C ARG A 255 17.51 -9.91 -2.46
N ARG A 256 17.33 -9.41 -1.23
CA ARG A 256 17.38 -7.97 -0.96
C ARG A 256 18.78 -7.40 -1.16
N GLU A 257 19.81 -8.19 -0.84
CA GLU A 257 21.20 -7.79 -1.03
C GLU A 257 21.59 -7.82 -2.50
N GLU A 258 21.18 -8.86 -3.23
CA GLU A 258 21.36 -8.93 -4.68
C GLU A 258 20.71 -7.74 -5.39
N VAL A 259 19.42 -7.47 -5.12
CA VAL A 259 18.71 -6.34 -5.75
C VAL A 259 19.38 -5.00 -5.45
N ARG A 260 19.94 -4.82 -4.25
CA ARG A 260 20.68 -3.60 -3.91
C ARG A 260 21.98 -3.47 -4.69
N LYS A 261 22.71 -4.59 -4.85
CA LYS A 261 23.94 -4.63 -5.64
C LYS A 261 23.64 -4.36 -7.12
N GLU A 262 22.67 -5.06 -7.70
CA GLU A 262 22.19 -4.86 -9.07
C GLU A 262 21.71 -3.42 -9.31
N ALA A 263 20.97 -2.83 -8.36
CA ALA A 263 20.51 -1.45 -8.44
C ALA A 263 21.67 -0.46 -8.44
N GLN A 264 22.68 -0.69 -7.61
CA GLN A 264 23.88 0.14 -7.56
C GLN A 264 24.69 0.06 -8.86
N GLU A 265 24.92 -1.15 -9.38
CA GLU A 265 25.59 -1.38 -10.66
C GLU A 265 24.80 -0.73 -11.83
N MET A 266 23.47 -0.84 -11.80
CA MET A 266 22.59 -0.20 -12.79
C MET A 266 22.71 1.32 -12.74
N LYS A 267 22.77 1.90 -11.54
CA LYS A 267 22.96 3.35 -11.35
C LYS A 267 24.31 3.79 -11.92
N GLU A 268 25.40 3.14 -11.54
CA GLU A 268 26.75 3.46 -12.03
C GLU A 268 26.84 3.37 -13.56
N ARG A 269 26.20 2.36 -14.15
CA ARG A 269 26.11 2.22 -15.61
C ARG A 269 25.31 3.36 -16.26
N LEU A 270 24.19 3.79 -15.67
CA LEU A 270 23.40 4.88 -16.23
C LEU A 270 24.08 6.24 -16.04
N GLU A 271 24.76 6.45 -14.91
CA GLU A 271 25.54 7.66 -14.65
C GLU A 271 26.74 7.77 -15.60
N SER A 272 27.42 6.67 -15.93
CA SER A 272 28.49 6.67 -16.94
C SER A 272 28.00 6.97 -18.36
N GLN A 273 26.68 6.83 -18.61
CA GLN A 273 26.01 7.24 -19.85
C GLN A 273 25.44 8.66 -19.79
N GLY A 274 25.73 9.42 -18.72
CA GLY A 274 25.25 10.79 -18.54
C GLY A 274 23.80 10.90 -18.04
N ILE A 275 23.17 9.78 -17.64
CA ILE A 275 21.80 9.74 -17.13
C ILE A 275 21.85 9.74 -15.60
N THR A 276 21.45 10.84 -14.97
CA THR A 276 21.34 10.91 -13.51
C THR A 276 20.12 10.13 -13.03
N VAL A 277 20.34 9.12 -12.19
CA VAL A 277 19.27 8.30 -11.61
C VAL A 277 19.26 8.47 -10.09
N LYS A 278 18.09 8.84 -9.56
CA LYS A 278 17.91 8.88 -8.10
C LYS A 278 17.83 7.46 -7.55
N GLU A 279 18.58 7.21 -6.48
CA GLU A 279 18.39 6.01 -5.67
C GLU A 279 16.96 5.98 -5.11
N GLY A 280 16.35 4.80 -5.15
CA GLY A 280 15.01 4.63 -4.60
C GLY A 280 14.30 3.37 -5.04
N ALA A 281 13.04 3.25 -4.62
CA ALA A 281 12.20 2.08 -4.90
C ALA A 281 12.03 1.80 -6.41
N GLY A 282 12.00 2.84 -7.26
CA GLY A 282 11.89 2.68 -8.71
C GLY A 282 13.10 1.98 -9.32
N LEU A 283 14.32 2.32 -8.89
CA LEU A 283 15.56 1.70 -9.34
C LEU A 283 15.66 0.24 -8.87
N ASN A 284 15.35 -0.02 -7.59
CA ASN A 284 15.32 -1.38 -7.05
C ASN A 284 14.29 -2.27 -7.76
N GLN A 285 13.13 -1.72 -8.12
CA GLN A 285 12.13 -2.45 -8.91
C GLN A 285 12.59 -2.74 -10.34
N ALA A 286 13.38 -1.84 -10.95
CA ALA A 286 13.95 -2.06 -12.27
C ALA A 286 14.99 -3.20 -12.21
N ALA A 287 15.92 -3.14 -11.24
CA ALA A 287 16.92 -4.18 -11.00
C ALA A 287 16.29 -5.57 -10.81
N ALA A 288 15.31 -5.68 -9.90
CA ALA A 288 14.59 -6.93 -9.63
C ALA A 288 13.80 -7.51 -10.83
N ARG A 289 13.66 -6.75 -11.93
CA ARG A 289 12.98 -7.21 -13.17
C ARG A 289 13.95 -7.62 -14.27
N THR A 290 15.17 -7.10 -14.28
CA THR A 290 16.15 -7.34 -15.34
C THR A 290 16.73 -8.74 -15.26
N ASP A 291 16.92 -9.28 -14.06
CA ASP A 291 17.45 -10.63 -13.83
C ASP A 291 16.47 -11.46 -13.00
N ARG A 292 15.63 -12.23 -13.70
CA ARG A 292 14.57 -13.05 -13.07
C ARG A 292 14.92 -14.52 -13.21
N ALA A 293 15.37 -15.13 -12.12
CA ALA A 293 15.39 -16.58 -11.99
C ALA A 293 13.97 -17.16 -12.09
N SER A 294 13.86 -18.39 -12.62
CA SER A 294 12.61 -19.14 -12.59
C SER A 294 12.21 -19.42 -11.12
N LYS A 295 10.90 -19.53 -10.88
CA LYS A 295 10.37 -19.87 -9.55
C LYS A 295 10.32 -21.39 -9.29
N GLN A 296 11.05 -22.18 -10.07
CA GLN A 296 11.09 -23.63 -9.87
C GLN A 296 12.13 -23.97 -8.81
N TYR A 297 11.67 -24.38 -7.64
CA TYR A 297 12.49 -24.88 -6.54
C TYR A 297 11.68 -25.90 -5.74
N ASP A 298 12.36 -26.79 -5.01
CA ASP A 298 11.71 -27.76 -4.13
C ASP A 298 11.31 -27.08 -2.81
N HIS A 299 10.01 -27.03 -2.51
CA HIS A 299 9.49 -26.41 -1.31
C HIS A 299 9.95 -27.10 -0.01
N ALA A 300 10.09 -28.42 -0.03
CA ALA A 300 10.56 -29.17 1.13
C ALA A 300 12.04 -28.83 1.39
N GLU A 301 12.86 -28.82 0.34
CA GLU A 301 14.26 -28.41 0.44
C GLU A 301 14.39 -26.96 0.97
N MET A 302 13.61 -26.02 0.45
CA MET A 302 13.66 -24.62 0.92
C MET A 302 13.23 -24.48 2.38
N LYS A 303 12.25 -25.28 2.82
CA LYS A 303 11.83 -25.34 4.22
C LYS A 303 12.95 -25.87 5.11
N ASP A 304 13.59 -26.97 4.72
CA ASP A 304 14.70 -27.57 5.46
C ASP A 304 15.86 -26.58 5.58
N ARG A 305 16.24 -25.92 4.47
CA ARG A 305 17.26 -24.85 4.48
C ARG A 305 16.89 -23.68 5.40
N ALA A 306 15.60 -23.34 5.51
CA ALA A 306 15.14 -22.30 6.44
C ALA A 306 15.23 -22.74 7.91
N LEU A 307 14.93 -24.00 8.22
CA LEU A 307 15.06 -24.59 9.55
C LEU A 307 16.54 -24.71 9.96
N GLU A 308 17.42 -25.14 9.05
CA GLU A 308 18.87 -25.16 9.28
C GLU A 308 19.43 -23.75 9.54
N MET A 309 18.91 -22.74 8.82
CA MET A 309 19.27 -21.35 9.08
C MET A 309 18.79 -20.90 10.47
N ASP A 310 17.55 -21.19 10.85
CA ASP A 310 17.05 -20.87 12.20
C ASP A 310 17.89 -21.53 13.29
N ALA A 311 18.28 -22.80 13.11
CA ALA A 311 19.15 -23.52 14.05
C ALA A 311 20.52 -22.85 14.21
N ARG A 312 21.11 -22.32 13.14
CA ARG A 312 22.35 -21.53 13.21
C ARG A 312 22.20 -20.21 13.98
N HIS A 313 20.98 -19.72 14.12
CA HIS A 313 20.64 -18.53 14.90
C HIS A 313 19.92 -18.88 16.21
N ASP A 314 20.21 -20.05 16.78
CA ASP A 314 19.66 -20.54 18.05
C ASP A 314 18.14 -20.73 18.04
N ASN A 315 17.53 -21.10 16.92
CA ASN A 315 16.07 -21.31 16.78
C ASN A 315 15.25 -20.08 17.20
N GLN A 316 15.65 -18.88 16.76
CA GLN A 316 14.96 -17.63 17.10
C GLN A 316 13.50 -17.62 16.64
N ALA A 317 13.19 -18.16 15.46
CA ALA A 317 11.82 -18.21 14.96
C ALA A 317 10.94 -19.09 15.85
N GLN A 318 11.38 -20.31 16.17
CA GLN A 318 10.63 -21.23 17.05
C GLN A 318 10.44 -20.66 18.46
N ARG A 319 11.51 -20.16 19.09
CA ARG A 319 11.44 -19.53 20.43
C ARG A 319 10.53 -18.31 20.47
N SER A 320 10.45 -17.55 19.38
CA SER A 320 9.54 -16.39 19.31
C SER A 320 8.07 -16.81 19.39
N VAL A 321 7.72 -17.95 18.78
CA VAL A 321 6.38 -18.54 18.82
C VAL A 321 6.07 -19.08 20.22
N GLU A 322 7.00 -19.85 20.81
CA GLU A 322 6.88 -20.36 22.17
C GLU A 322 6.62 -19.23 23.18
N ARG A 323 7.42 -18.16 23.13
CA ARG A 323 7.25 -16.99 23.99
C ARG A 323 5.90 -16.30 23.78
N ALA A 324 5.41 -16.23 22.55
CA ALA A 324 4.10 -15.63 22.28
C ALA A 324 2.95 -16.44 22.93
N PHE A 325 3.05 -17.77 22.92
CA PHE A 325 2.11 -18.63 23.65
C PHE A 325 2.22 -18.45 25.17
N GLU A 326 3.44 -18.33 25.72
CA GLU A 326 3.66 -18.10 27.16
C GLU A 326 3.13 -16.74 27.62
N ASN A 327 3.34 -15.70 26.82
CA ASN A 327 2.89 -14.34 27.13
C ASN A 327 1.36 -14.22 27.19
N GLY A 328 0.65 -14.96 26.33
CA GLY A 328 -0.77 -14.68 26.06
C GLY A 328 -0.97 -13.29 25.45
N SER A 329 -2.22 -12.80 25.40
CA SER A 329 -2.51 -11.51 24.77
C SER A 329 -1.79 -10.35 25.44
N LEU A 330 -1.01 -9.57 24.67
CA LEU A 330 -0.33 -8.36 25.11
C LEU A 330 -1.12 -7.08 24.75
N THR A 331 -2.45 -7.19 24.70
CA THR A 331 -3.32 -6.04 24.44
C THR A 331 -3.29 -5.06 25.60
N ARG A 332 -3.34 -3.76 25.26
CA ARG A 332 -3.36 -2.69 26.25
C ARG A 332 -4.78 -2.49 26.80
N SER A 333 -4.86 -1.86 27.97
CA SER A 333 -6.15 -1.41 28.50
C SER A 333 -6.85 -0.46 27.52
N ALA A 334 -8.18 -0.50 27.50
CA ALA A 334 -8.98 0.38 26.64
C ALA A 334 -8.66 1.87 26.89
N ASP A 335 -8.50 2.27 28.17
CA ASP A 335 -8.16 3.65 28.54
C ASP A 335 -6.80 4.08 27.98
N GLU A 336 -5.79 3.20 28.02
CA GLU A 336 -4.50 3.51 27.41
C GLU A 336 -4.62 3.66 25.89
N VAL A 337 -5.31 2.73 25.22
CA VAL A 337 -5.52 2.79 23.76
C VAL A 337 -6.18 4.11 23.35
N VAL A 338 -7.26 4.51 24.03
CA VAL A 338 -7.95 5.78 23.77
C VAL A 338 -7.03 6.98 23.98
N ARG A 339 -6.29 7.01 25.09
CA ARG A 339 -5.33 8.10 25.37
C ARG A 339 -4.23 8.18 24.30
N ARG A 340 -3.71 7.04 23.83
CA ARG A 340 -2.69 6.98 22.77
C ARG A 340 -3.24 7.43 21.41
N ALA A 341 -4.51 7.14 21.11
CA ALA A 341 -5.19 7.67 19.93
C ALA A 341 -5.34 9.19 19.99
N GLN A 342 -5.73 9.74 21.15
CA GLN A 342 -5.82 11.19 21.36
C GLN A 342 -4.47 11.89 21.15
N GLU A 343 -3.38 11.34 21.72
CA GLU A 343 -2.02 11.83 21.49
C GLU A 343 -1.64 11.79 20.00
N ALA A 344 -1.98 10.70 19.32
CA ALA A 344 -1.66 10.50 17.92
C ALA A 344 -2.38 11.49 16.99
N VAL A 345 -3.67 11.73 17.23
CA VAL A 345 -4.48 12.67 16.46
C VAL A 345 -4.06 14.12 16.73
N THR A 346 -3.74 14.47 17.98
CA THR A 346 -3.18 15.79 18.30
C THR A 346 -1.87 16.03 17.56
N PHE A 347 -0.93 15.07 17.61
CA PHE A 347 0.33 15.16 16.87
C PHE A 347 0.10 15.34 15.37
N ALA A 348 -0.79 14.54 14.77
CA ALA A 348 -1.07 14.60 13.33
C ALA A 348 -1.70 15.93 12.90
N ARG A 349 -2.58 16.50 13.74
CA ARG A 349 -3.13 17.83 13.56
C ARG A 349 -2.02 18.87 13.53
N ASP A 350 -1.19 18.91 14.57
CA ASP A 350 -0.18 19.94 14.75
C ASP A 350 0.91 19.83 13.66
N ASN A 351 1.35 18.61 13.34
CA ASN A 351 2.30 18.35 12.27
C ASN A 351 1.77 18.73 10.88
N GLY A 352 0.49 18.45 10.60
CA GLY A 352 -0.13 18.84 9.35
C GLY A 352 -0.24 20.36 9.19
N MET A 353 -0.64 21.05 10.26
CA MET A 353 -0.97 22.47 10.23
C MET A 353 0.21 23.40 10.50
N GLU A 354 1.42 22.88 10.76
CA GLU A 354 2.61 23.68 11.05
C GLU A 354 2.99 24.61 9.87
N ARG A 355 2.84 24.13 8.64
CA ARG A 355 3.28 24.84 7.42
C ARG A 355 2.17 25.12 6.42
N GLU A 356 1.01 24.51 6.61
CA GLU A 356 -0.09 24.50 5.65
C GLU A 356 -1.40 24.82 6.40
N ALA A 357 -2.19 25.79 5.92
CA ALA A 357 -3.49 26.10 6.52
C ALA A 357 -4.59 25.10 6.16
N VAL A 358 -4.39 24.38 5.06
CA VAL A 358 -5.28 23.34 4.54
C VAL A 358 -4.41 22.16 4.11
N VAL A 359 -4.74 20.96 4.56
CA VAL A 359 -4.01 19.74 4.24
C VAL A 359 -4.95 18.65 3.75
N GLU A 360 -4.43 17.69 2.98
CA GLU A 360 -5.18 16.49 2.64
C GLU A 360 -5.48 15.67 3.90
N MET A 361 -6.75 15.33 4.15
CA MET A 361 -7.15 14.55 5.32
C MET A 361 -6.45 13.19 5.38
N ARG A 362 -6.12 12.60 4.21
CA ARG A 362 -5.34 11.37 4.12
C ARG A 362 -3.97 11.49 4.79
N LYS A 363 -3.29 12.64 4.66
CA LYS A 363 -1.97 12.92 5.29
C LYS A 363 -2.09 12.93 6.81
N VAL A 364 -3.11 13.60 7.35
CA VAL A 364 -3.42 13.60 8.79
C VAL A 364 -3.66 12.18 9.31
N LYS A 365 -4.48 11.40 8.59
CA LYS A 365 -4.72 9.99 8.96
C LYS A 365 -3.44 9.16 8.95
N ILE A 366 -2.58 9.31 7.94
CA ILE A 366 -1.28 8.61 7.86
C ILE A 366 -0.42 8.94 9.07
N ASP A 367 -0.29 10.23 9.40
CA ASP A 367 0.55 10.67 10.52
C ASP A 367 0.00 10.18 11.86
N ALA A 368 -1.32 10.21 12.04
CA ALA A 368 -1.98 9.68 13.22
C ALA A 368 -1.77 8.17 13.37
N LEU A 369 -1.89 7.39 12.28
CA LEU A 369 -1.67 5.94 12.33
C LEU A 369 -0.20 5.55 12.54
N ARG A 370 0.73 6.37 12.06
CA ARG A 370 2.17 6.14 12.29
C ARG A 370 2.58 6.52 13.70
N ARG A 371 1.98 7.59 14.23
CA ARG A 371 2.20 8.01 15.61
C ARG A 371 1.61 6.97 16.55
N ASN A 372 2.40 6.54 17.53
CA ASN A 372 1.97 5.51 18.49
C ASN A 372 1.58 4.17 17.83
N LEU A 373 2.14 3.84 16.66
CA LEU A 373 2.00 2.52 16.04
C LEU A 373 2.41 1.42 17.05
N GLY A 374 1.51 0.46 17.27
CA GLY A 374 1.69 -0.60 18.27
C GLY A 374 1.40 -0.18 19.71
N LEU A 375 0.92 1.04 19.95
CA LEU A 375 0.44 1.52 21.26
C LEU A 375 -1.07 1.87 21.25
N THR A 376 -1.67 1.98 20.08
CA THR A 376 -3.11 2.21 19.86
C THR A 376 -3.60 1.30 18.73
N THR A 377 -4.91 1.29 18.48
CA THR A 377 -5.55 0.54 17.39
C THR A 377 -5.98 1.47 16.24
N TYR A 378 -6.24 0.87 15.07
CA TYR A 378 -6.79 1.61 13.93
C TYR A 378 -8.17 2.20 14.26
N GLU A 379 -9.03 1.41 14.90
CA GLU A 379 -10.38 1.81 15.28
C GLU A 379 -10.37 3.00 16.26
N ALA A 380 -9.48 3.00 17.26
CA ALA A 380 -9.39 4.09 18.22
C ALA A 380 -8.96 5.41 17.55
N VAL A 381 -8.02 5.36 16.61
CA VAL A 381 -7.57 6.55 15.86
C VAL A 381 -8.69 7.10 14.98
N VAL A 382 -9.40 6.25 14.24
CA VAL A 382 -10.51 6.68 13.38
C VAL A 382 -11.66 7.23 14.20
N THR A 383 -11.99 6.60 15.32
CA THR A 383 -13.03 7.07 16.26
C THR A 383 -12.68 8.44 16.83
N GLU A 384 -11.42 8.64 17.23
CA GLU A 384 -10.97 9.93 17.75
C GLU A 384 -10.99 11.04 16.69
N LEU A 385 -10.57 10.73 15.46
CA LEU A 385 -10.68 11.68 14.33
C LEU A 385 -12.13 12.06 14.07
N ALA A 386 -13.04 11.08 13.99
CA ALA A 386 -14.46 11.34 13.79
C ALA A 386 -15.05 12.19 14.91
N ARG A 387 -14.70 11.91 16.16
CA ARG A 387 -15.10 12.69 17.34
C ARG A 387 -14.66 14.15 17.22
N ARG A 388 -13.41 14.41 16.84
CA ARG A 388 -12.88 15.78 16.66
C ARG A 388 -13.45 16.52 15.46
N GLN A 389 -13.78 15.80 14.38
CA GLN A 389 -14.52 16.38 13.25
C GLN A 389 -15.93 16.80 13.68
N GLN A 390 -16.65 15.95 14.42
CA GLN A 390 -17.99 16.27 14.94
C GLN A 390 -17.98 17.46 15.91
N GLN A 391 -16.93 17.55 16.74
CA GLN A 391 -16.73 18.70 17.62
C GLN A 391 -16.26 19.96 16.89
N GLY A 392 -15.99 19.87 15.58
CA GLY A 392 -15.56 20.97 14.72
C GLY A 392 -14.13 21.46 14.97
N GLU A 393 -13.28 20.63 15.59
CA GLU A 393 -11.84 20.89 15.68
C GLU A 393 -11.18 20.75 14.31
N PHE A 394 -11.51 19.68 13.59
CA PHE A 394 -11.21 19.52 12.17
C PHE A 394 -12.42 19.98 11.34
N VAL A 395 -12.19 20.88 10.40
CA VAL A 395 -13.21 21.36 9.46
C VAL A 395 -12.91 20.74 8.11
N GLY A 396 -13.86 19.96 7.59
CA GLY A 396 -13.74 19.30 6.29
C GLY A 396 -13.91 20.29 5.15
N ILE A 397 -13.05 20.19 4.15
CA ILE A 397 -13.12 20.97 2.92
C ILE A 397 -13.30 19.97 1.78
N VAL A 398 -14.45 20.07 1.11
CA VAL A 398 -14.76 19.28 -0.08
C VAL A 398 -14.68 20.21 -1.27
N ARG A 399 -13.63 20.06 -2.06
CA ARG A 399 -13.49 20.72 -3.36
C ARG A 399 -13.83 19.71 -4.44
N GLU A 400 -14.50 20.18 -5.48
CA GLU A 400 -14.71 19.34 -6.66
C GLU A 400 -13.34 18.84 -7.16
N GLN A 401 -13.25 17.53 -7.41
CA GLN A 401 -12.10 16.90 -8.09
C GLN A 401 -10.80 16.85 -7.27
N GLN A 402 -10.83 17.17 -5.97
CA GLN A 402 -9.69 17.00 -5.06
C GLN A 402 -10.00 15.95 -4.00
N SER A 403 -8.95 15.30 -3.49
CA SER A 403 -9.07 14.43 -2.32
C SER A 403 -9.58 15.25 -1.14
N PRO A 404 -10.33 14.65 -0.19
CA PRO A 404 -10.86 15.38 0.96
C PRO A 404 -9.75 16.12 1.71
N GLU A 405 -9.92 17.43 1.85
CA GLU A 405 -9.01 18.31 2.57
C GLU A 405 -9.60 18.66 3.94
N THR A 406 -8.76 19.19 4.82
CA THR A 406 -9.17 19.66 6.12
C THR A 406 -8.34 20.85 6.57
N THR A 407 -8.99 21.75 7.31
CA THR A 407 -8.34 22.76 8.13
C THR A 407 -8.74 22.56 9.59
N THR A 408 -8.28 23.41 10.50
CA THR A 408 -8.71 23.38 11.90
C THR A 408 -9.46 24.64 12.29
N ARG A 409 -10.28 24.55 13.35
CA ARG A 409 -10.89 25.74 13.96
C ARG A 409 -9.85 26.79 14.33
N HIS A 410 -8.72 26.36 14.88
CA HIS A 410 -7.64 27.27 15.25
C HIS A 410 -7.08 28.04 14.05
N MET A 411 -6.88 27.38 12.90
CA MET A 411 -6.43 28.07 11.69
C MET A 411 -7.46 29.07 11.17
N LEU A 412 -8.75 28.74 11.24
CA LEU A 412 -9.83 29.67 10.87
C LEU A 412 -9.88 30.88 11.83
N GLU A 413 -9.70 30.67 13.13
CA GLU A 413 -9.62 31.76 14.12
C GLU A 413 -8.41 32.67 13.86
N MET A 414 -7.24 32.10 13.51
CA MET A 414 -6.06 32.87 13.12
C MET A 414 -6.31 33.69 11.84
N GLU A 415 -6.96 33.10 10.84
CA GLU A 415 -7.30 33.79 9.59
C GLU A 415 -8.27 34.95 9.85
N GLN A 416 -9.33 34.71 10.64
CA GLN A 416 -10.29 35.75 11.03
C GLN A 416 -9.61 36.88 11.82
N SER A 417 -8.72 36.53 12.75
CA SER A 417 -7.94 37.51 13.51
C SER A 417 -7.06 38.37 12.59
N ASN A 418 -6.39 37.76 11.61
CA ASN A 418 -5.56 38.50 10.65
C ASN A 418 -6.39 39.47 9.79
N ILE A 419 -7.57 39.03 9.34
CA ILE A 419 -8.51 39.89 8.60
C ILE A 419 -8.97 41.04 9.49
N GLN A 420 -9.33 40.78 10.74
CA GLN A 420 -9.78 41.81 11.67
C GLN A 420 -8.68 42.85 11.92
N VAL A 421 -7.43 42.42 12.15
CA VAL A 421 -6.28 43.33 12.30
C VAL A 421 -6.08 44.18 11.05
N MET A 422 -6.24 43.61 9.85
CA MET A 422 -6.15 44.35 8.60
C MET A 422 -7.27 45.41 8.47
N LEU A 423 -8.51 45.04 8.79
CA LEU A 423 -9.67 45.94 8.75
C LEU A 423 -9.53 47.07 9.78
N ASP A 424 -9.12 46.76 10.99
CA ASP A 424 -8.93 47.73 12.08
C ASP A 424 -7.79 48.71 11.75
N GLY A 425 -6.74 48.24 11.06
CA GLY A 425 -5.62 49.07 10.61
C GLY A 425 -5.93 49.95 9.40
N HIS A 426 -7.02 49.69 8.68
CA HIS A 426 -7.32 50.36 7.41
C HIS A 426 -7.61 51.86 7.61
N GLY A 427 -6.74 52.70 7.05
CA GLY A 427 -6.86 54.17 7.13
C GLY A 427 -6.26 54.80 8.40
N LEU A 428 -5.66 54.01 9.29
CA LEU A 428 -4.99 54.53 10.50
C LEU A 428 -3.55 55.00 10.26
N LEU A 429 -2.88 54.48 9.23
CA LEU A 429 -1.51 54.85 8.86
C LEU A 429 -1.47 55.52 7.48
N PRO A 430 -0.61 56.53 7.29
CA PRO A 430 -0.39 57.11 5.97
C PRO A 430 0.19 56.03 5.03
N PRO A 431 -0.24 56.00 3.76
CA PRO A 431 0.23 54.99 2.81
C PRO A 431 1.74 55.13 2.58
N ILE A 432 2.44 54.00 2.55
CA ILE A 432 3.90 53.93 2.31
C ILE A 432 4.27 54.51 0.94
N ILE A 433 3.35 54.43 -0.03
CA ILE A 433 3.49 55.01 -1.36
C ILE A 433 2.20 55.72 -1.77
N GLY A 434 2.30 56.93 -2.33
CA GLY A 434 1.16 57.66 -2.84
C GLY A 434 0.51 56.94 -4.02
N ARG A 435 -0.82 56.99 -4.11
CA ARG A 435 -1.61 56.34 -5.19
C ARG A 435 -1.11 56.68 -6.61
N GLU A 436 -0.64 57.91 -6.80
CA GLU A 436 -0.06 58.41 -8.06
C GLU A 436 1.11 57.53 -8.56
N ARG A 437 1.99 57.07 -7.66
CA ARG A 437 3.16 56.25 -7.99
C ARG A 437 2.83 54.79 -8.24
N VAL A 438 1.78 54.25 -7.59
CA VAL A 438 1.35 52.85 -7.78
C VAL A 438 0.79 52.66 -9.19
N ARG A 439 -0.01 53.60 -9.69
CA ARG A 439 -0.54 53.55 -11.07
C ARG A 439 0.56 53.47 -12.12
N TYR A 440 1.64 54.24 -11.94
CA TYR A 440 2.75 54.26 -12.89
C TYR A 440 3.56 52.93 -12.93
N SER A 441 3.53 52.13 -11.86
CA SER A 441 4.30 50.89 -11.75
C SER A 441 3.54 49.61 -12.13
N VAL A 442 2.22 49.66 -12.27
CA VAL A 442 1.37 48.50 -12.64
C VAL A 442 0.98 48.54 -14.12
N GLU A 443 1.10 49.70 -14.78
CA GLU A 443 0.80 49.90 -16.21
C GLU A 443 2.04 49.78 -17.13
N GLN A 444 3.22 49.51 -16.55
CA GLN A 444 4.44 49.07 -17.26
C GLN A 444 4.65 47.58 -17.00
#